data_AF-A0A388PWS6-F1
#
_entry.id   AF-A0A388PWS6-F1
#
_cell.length_a   1.000
_cell.length_b   1.000
_cell.length_c   1.000
_cell.angle_alpha   90.00
_cell.angle_beta   90.00
_cell.angle_gamma   90.00
#
_symmetry.space_group_name_H-M   'P 1'
#
loop_
_entity.id
_entity.type
_entity.pdbx_description
1 polymer ?
#
loop_
_entity_poly.entity_id
_entity_poly.type
_entity_poly.pdbx_seq_one_letter_code
_entity_poly.pdbx_strand_id
1 'polypeptide(L)'
;MKDIEIRVGRFGAYLQQGQGDDRKFANIPEQMAPDELTLPVAIELLAKPSGERKLGVDPETGLEVIAKSGRFGAYITEVFQKR
;
A
#
# COMPACT_ATOMS: atom_id res chain seq x y z
N MET A 1 9.34 10.55 -14.73
CA MET A 1 9.55 9.37 -13.85
C MET A 1 8.85 9.68 -12.54
N LYS A 2 8.02 8.80 -11.98
CA LYS A 2 7.35 9.08 -10.69
C LYS A 2 8.37 8.84 -9.56
N ASP A 3 8.55 9.82 -8.68
CA ASP A 3 9.48 9.71 -7.56
C ASP A 3 9.05 8.62 -6.59
N ILE A 4 10.03 7.92 -6.01
CA ILE A 4 9.84 6.91 -4.96
C ILE A 4 10.45 7.46 -3.68
N GLU A 5 9.63 7.60 -2.65
CA GLU A 5 10.01 8.08 -1.32
C GLU A 5 9.91 6.96 -0.29
N ILE A 6 10.81 6.96 0.69
CA ILE A 6 10.66 6.17 1.91
C ILE A 6 9.99 7.05 2.97
N ARG A 7 8.92 6.55 3.58
CA ARG A 7 8.19 7.23 4.64
C ARG A 7 8.07 6.33 5.87
N VAL A 8 8.00 6.95 7.04
CA VAL A 8 7.80 6.24 8.31
C VAL A 8 6.37 6.47 8.78
N GLY A 9 5.61 5.38 8.96
CA GLY A 9 4.26 5.41 9.47
C GLY A 9 4.15 4.73 10.83
N ARG A 10 2.92 4.69 11.37
CA ARG A 10 2.60 4.03 12.65
C ARG A 10 3.04 2.56 12.72
N PHE A 11 3.14 1.89 11.58
CA PHE A 11 3.38 0.44 11.49
C PHE A 11 4.75 0.08 10.89
N GLY A 12 5.63 1.06 10.70
CA GLY A 12 6.96 0.86 10.10
C GLY A 12 7.19 1.70 8.85
N ALA A 13 8.35 1.48 8.23
CA ALA A 13 8.74 2.15 7.01
C ALA A 13 8.01 1.57 5.78
N TYR A 14 7.66 2.43 4.83
CA TYR A 14 6.98 2.04 3.60
C TYR A 14 7.47 2.91 2.43
N LEU A 15 7.35 2.37 1.23
CA LEU A 15 7.59 3.07 -0.03
C LEU A 15 6.31 3.77 -0.47
N GLN A 16 6.44 5.00 -0.96
CA GLN A 16 5.40 5.73 -1.66
C GLN A 16 5.91 6.12 -3.04
N GLN A 17 5.13 5.81 -4.10
CA GLN A 17 5.40 6.29 -5.45
C GLN A 17 4.29 7.21 -5.94
N GLY A 18 4.66 8.38 -6.47
CA GLY A 18 3.70 9.36 -7.00
C GLY A 18 3.03 10.23 -5.94
N GLN A 19 2.05 11.03 -6.38
CA GLN A 19 1.35 12.05 -5.58
C GLN A 19 -0.16 12.02 -5.90
N GLY A 20 -0.99 12.62 -5.03
CA GLY A 20 -2.43 12.72 -5.24
C GLY A 20 -3.16 11.37 -5.25
N ASP A 21 -4.10 11.18 -6.17
CA ASP A 21 -4.88 9.94 -6.29
C ASP A 21 -4.09 8.80 -6.94
N ASP A 22 -2.95 9.11 -7.55
CA ASP A 22 -2.07 8.20 -8.28
C ASP A 22 -1.02 7.52 -7.39
N ARG A 23 -1.13 7.69 -6.06
CA ARG A 23 -0.16 7.17 -5.08
C ARG A 23 -0.22 5.66 -5.00
N LYS A 24 0.95 5.02 -5.10
CA LYS A 24 1.14 3.60 -4.81
C LYS A 24 1.96 3.43 -3.54
N PHE A 25 1.64 2.40 -2.77
CA PHE A 25 2.32 2.09 -1.52
C PHE A 25 2.83 0.64 -1.53
N ALA A 26 3.99 0.42 -0.92
CA ALA A 26 4.50 -0.91 -0.62
C ALA A 26 5.17 -0.91 0.74
N ASN A 27 4.90 -1.93 1.56
CA ASN A 27 5.58 -2.06 2.85
C ASN A 27 7.03 -2.51 2.66
N ILE A 28 7.94 -1.92 3.42
CA ILE A 28 9.31 -2.40 3.52
C ILE A 28 9.33 -3.50 4.59
N PRO A 29 9.82 -4.72 4.29
CA PRO A 29 9.91 -5.79 5.28
C PRO A 29 10.74 -5.35 6.49
N GLU A 30 10.25 -5.60 7.71
CA GLU A 30 10.93 -5.13 8.93
C GLU A 30 12.33 -5.73 9.14
N GLN A 31 12.60 -6.89 8.56
CA GLN A 31 13.89 -7.58 8.66
C GLN A 31 14.83 -7.26 7.49
N MET A 32 14.40 -6.46 6.51
CA MET A 32 15.25 -6.04 5.40
C MET A 32 16.31 -5.07 5.90
N ALA A 33 17.57 -5.31 5.52
CA ALA A 33 18.64 -4.39 5.87
C ALA A 33 18.56 -3.11 5.01
N PRO A 34 18.93 -1.93 5.54
CA PRO A 34 18.80 -0.67 4.78
C PRO A 34 19.57 -0.64 3.45
N ASP A 35 20.69 -1.33 3.35
CA ASP A 35 21.52 -1.45 2.15
C ASP A 35 20.94 -2.40 1.10
N GLU A 36 20.05 -3.32 1.49
CA GLU A 36 19.30 -4.17 0.56
C GLU A 36 18.18 -3.39 -0.15
N LEU A 37 17.71 -2.27 0.41
CA LEU A 37 16.65 -1.44 -0.16
C LEU A 37 17.19 -0.57 -1.30
N THR A 38 17.47 -1.22 -2.42
CA THR A 38 17.91 -0.59 -3.66
C THR A 38 16.72 -0.16 -4.54
N LEU A 39 16.96 0.71 -5.53
CA LEU A 39 15.92 1.12 -6.48
C LEU A 39 15.24 -0.07 -7.20
N PRO A 40 15.97 -1.09 -7.71
CA PRO A 40 15.34 -2.30 -8.28
C PRO A 40 14.43 -3.02 -7.29
N VAL A 41 14.87 -3.19 -6.04
CA VAL A 41 14.06 -3.82 -4.97
C VAL A 41 12.81 -2.99 -4.67
N ALA A 42 12.94 -1.67 -4.61
CA ALA A 42 11.79 -0.79 -4.40
C ALA A 42 10.76 -0.89 -5.53
N ILE A 43 11.21 -0.96 -6.79
CA ILE A 43 10.35 -1.16 -7.95
C ILE A 43 9.63 -2.52 -7.87
N GLU A 44 10.35 -3.58 -7.49
CA GLU A 44 9.75 -4.91 -7.31
C GLU A 44 8.68 -4.91 -6.21
N LEU A 45 8.98 -4.30 -5.05
CA LEU A 45 8.03 -4.18 -3.94
C LEU A 45 6.77 -3.40 -4.35
N LEU A 46 6.91 -2.33 -5.14
CA LEU A 46 5.80 -1.54 -5.67
C LEU A 46 5.02 -2.24 -6.80
N ALA A 47 5.64 -3.20 -7.49
CA ALA A 47 5.01 -3.99 -8.55
C ALA A 47 4.21 -5.18 -7.99
N LYS A 48 4.52 -5.64 -6.78
CA LYS A 48 3.76 -6.71 -6.12
C LYS A 48 2.30 -6.26 -5.98
N PRO A 49 1.33 -7.12 -6.32
CA PRO A 49 -0.07 -6.81 -6.06
C PRO A 49 -0.23 -6.54 -4.57
N SER A 50 -0.88 -5.43 -4.22
CA SER A 50 -1.09 -4.94 -2.85
C SER A 50 -1.87 -5.90 -1.94
N GLY A 51 -2.21 -7.11 -2.42
CA GLY A 51 -3.17 -8.01 -1.81
C GLY A 51 -4.59 -7.44 -1.83
N GLU A 52 -4.82 -6.37 -2.60
CA GLU A 52 -6.11 -5.70 -2.67
C GLU A 52 -7.06 -6.44 -3.61
N ARG A 53 -8.17 -6.90 -3.05
CA ARG A 53 -9.27 -7.51 -3.79
C ARG A 53 -10.54 -6.73 -3.50
N LYS A 54 -11.13 -6.13 -4.55
CA LYS A 54 -12.45 -5.51 -4.47
C LYS A 54 -13.50 -6.55 -4.14
N LEU A 55 -14.32 -6.27 -3.14
CA LEU A 55 -15.42 -7.15 -2.70
C LEU A 55 -16.78 -6.65 -3.17
N GLY A 56 -16.93 -5.33 -3.37
CA GLY A 56 -18.16 -4.71 -3.83
C GLY A 56 -18.39 -3.36 -3.18
N VAL A 57 -19.65 -2.93 -3.16
CA VAL A 57 -20.11 -1.72 -2.47
C VAL A 57 -20.99 -2.15 -1.32
N ASP A 58 -20.75 -1.58 -0.14
CA ASP A 58 -21.63 -1.79 1.01
C ASP A 58 -22.98 -1.09 0.75
N PRO A 59 -24.13 -1.80 0.80
CA PRO A 59 -25.44 -1.23 0.55
C PRO A 59 -25.89 -0.20 1.60
N GLU A 60 -25.34 -0.22 2.83
CA GLU A 60 -25.70 0.71 3.90
C GLU A 60 -24.91 2.01 3.81
N THR A 61 -23.60 1.92 3.58
CA THR A 61 -22.70 3.10 3.57
C THR A 61 -22.48 3.66 2.16
N GLY A 62 -22.70 2.85 1.12
CA GLY A 62 -22.35 3.18 -0.26
C GLY A 62 -20.85 3.21 -0.54
N LEU A 63 -20.01 2.74 0.40
CA LEU A 63 -18.56 2.77 0.27
C LEU A 63 -18.03 1.50 -0.44
N GLU A 64 -16.92 1.65 -1.17
CA GLU A 64 -16.25 0.50 -1.78
C GLU A 64 -15.55 -0.33 -0.69
N VAL A 65 -15.87 -1.62 -0.63
CA VAL A 65 -15.29 -2.59 0.29
C VAL A 65 -14.16 -3.33 -0.39
N ILE A 66 -12.98 -3.32 0.23
CA ILE A 66 -11.79 -4.00 -0.27
C ILE A 66 -11.16 -4.90 0.79
N ALA A 67 -10.79 -6.11 0.39
CA ALA A 67 -9.92 -6.97 1.18
C ALA A 67 -8.46 -6.59 0.91
N LYS A 68 -7.63 -6.53 1.94
CA LYS A 68 -6.21 -6.22 1.88
C LYS A 68 -5.39 -7.25 2.65
N SER A 69 -4.13 -7.45 2.28
CA SER A 69 -3.18 -8.23 3.08
C SER A 69 -2.34 -7.28 3.93
N GLY A 70 -2.43 -7.41 5.26
CA GLY A 70 -1.66 -6.62 6.23
C GLY A 70 -0.65 -7.45 7.00
N ARG A 71 0.11 -6.80 7.89
CA ARG A 71 1.11 -7.43 8.76
C ARG A 71 0.54 -8.57 9.62
N PHE A 72 -0.71 -8.47 10.02
CA PHE A 72 -1.39 -9.46 10.88
C PHE A 72 -2.25 -10.45 10.07
N GLY A 73 -2.12 -10.47 8.75
CA GLY A 73 -2.96 -11.27 7.86
C GLY A 73 -3.98 -10.43 7.08
N ALA A 74 -4.92 -11.10 6.41
CA ALA A 74 -5.92 -10.45 5.59
C ALA A 74 -6.94 -9.66 6.45
N TYR A 75 -7.34 -8.49 5.98
CA TYR A 75 -8.35 -7.65 6.61
C TYR A 75 -9.26 -7.01 5.55
N ILE A 76 -10.44 -6.55 5.96
CA ILE A 76 -11.41 -5.87 5.10
C ILE A 76 -11.49 -4.40 5.55
N THR A 77 -11.56 -3.48 4.60
CA THR A 77 -11.68 -2.04 4.87
C THR A 77 -12.54 -1.36 3.82
N GLU A 78 -13.20 -0.27 4.20
CA GLU A 78 -13.94 0.60 3.30
C GLU A 78 -13.05 1.74 2.78
N VAL A 79 -13.22 2.12 1.51
CA VAL A 79 -12.49 3.23 0.89
C VAL A 79 -13.32 4.49 0.96
N PHE A 80 -12.87 5.44 1.77
CA PHE A 80 -13.38 6.81 1.73
C PHE A 80 -12.79 7.55 0.53
N GLN A 81 -13.62 7.86 -0.47
CA GLN A 81 -13.21 8.80 -1.52
C GLN A 81 -13.10 10.19 -0.88
N LYS A 82 -11.88 10.71 -0.77
CA LYS A 82 -11.68 12.13 -0.45
C LYS A 82 -12.13 12.95 -1.65
N ARG A 83 -13.06 13.88 -1.43
CA ARG A 83 -13.34 14.98 -2.36
C ARG A 83 -12.19 15.97 -2.38
#